data_AF-A0A0N4VVH1-F1
#
_entry.id   AF-A0A0N4VVH1-F1
#
_cell.length_a   1.000
_cell.length_b   1.000
_cell.length_c   1.000
_cell.angle_alpha   90.00
_cell.angle_beta   90.00
_cell.angle_gamma   90.00
#
_symmetry.space_group_name_H-M   'P 1'
#
loop_
_entity.id
_entity.type
_entity.pdbx_description
1 polymer ?
#
loop_
_entity_poly.entity_id
_entity_poly.type
_entity_poly.pdbx_seq_one_letter_code
_entity_poly.pdbx_strand_id
1 'polypeptide(L)'
;MGEVRLDGDPISLKSEEEQSEMLGHGPHPVRIVEVVEDVDHSFELNVAALESILLDPKVADKKVAVIGVAGAYRMGKSFLLNFFLRYLQWRADGSGE
;
A
#
# COMPACT_ATOMS: atom_id res chain seq x y z
N MET A 1 16.46 -18.97 45.71
CA MET A 1 16.76 -19.02 44.27
C MET A 1 15.54 -18.42 43.59
N GLY A 2 15.71 -17.23 42.99
CA GLY A 2 14.67 -16.20 42.91
C GLY A 2 13.52 -16.50 41.97
N GLU A 3 12.31 -16.14 42.39
CA GLU A 3 11.16 -15.94 41.51
C GLU A 3 11.30 -14.58 40.83
N VAL A 4 11.31 -14.57 39.49
CA VAL A 4 11.11 -13.34 38.71
C VAL A 4 9.62 -13.29 38.37
N ARG A 5 8.88 -12.40 39.03
CA ARG A 5 7.54 -11.99 38.59
C ARG A 5 7.70 -10.93 37.51
N LEU A 6 7.19 -11.20 36.32
CA LEU A 6 6.93 -10.18 35.31
C LEU A 6 5.43 -9.89 35.37
N ASP A 7 5.07 -8.81 36.07
CA ASP A 7 3.72 -8.23 36.03
C ASP A 7 3.57 -7.52 34.68
N GLY A 8 3.31 -8.29 33.65
CA GLY A 8 2.94 -7.79 32.33
C GLY A 8 1.91 -8.75 31.76
N ASP A 9 0.75 -8.22 31.38
CA ASP A 9 -0.27 -8.97 30.66
C ASP A 9 0.39 -9.73 29.50
N PRO A 10 0.02 -10.99 29.24
CA PRO A 10 0.56 -11.74 28.11
C PRO A 10 0.28 -10.94 26.84
N ILE A 11 1.35 -10.55 26.13
CA ILE A 11 1.22 -10.03 24.77
C ILE A 11 0.64 -11.17 23.94
N SER A 12 -0.65 -11.06 23.62
CA SER A 12 -1.32 -11.97 22.71
C SER A 12 -0.66 -11.84 21.35
N LEU A 13 0.19 -12.81 21.01
CA LEU A 13 0.72 -13.01 19.66
C LEU A 13 -0.44 -13.44 18.77
N LYS A 14 -1.20 -12.46 18.27
CA LYS A 14 -2.31 -12.68 17.33
C LYS A 14 -1.76 -13.16 15.99
N SER A 15 -2.46 -14.10 15.37
CA SER A 15 -2.08 -14.72 14.10
C SER A 15 -1.94 -13.67 12.99
N GLU A 16 -1.09 -13.97 12.01
CA GLU A 16 -0.84 -13.11 10.84
C GLU A 16 -2.14 -12.80 10.06
N GLU A 17 -3.13 -13.70 10.13
CA GLU A 17 -4.47 -13.55 9.54
C GLU A 17 -5.29 -12.42 10.21
N GLU A 18 -5.30 -12.34 11.55
CA GLU A 18 -6.01 -11.28 12.29
C GLU A 18 -5.36 -9.89 12.10
N GLN A 19 -4.03 -9.84 11.91
CA GLN A 19 -3.33 -8.60 11.58
C GLN A 19 -3.67 -8.14 10.15
N SER A 20 -3.82 -9.07 9.21
CA SER A 20 -4.21 -8.79 7.83
C SER A 20 -5.65 -8.24 7.72
N GLU A 21 -6.58 -8.72 8.56
CA GLU A 21 -7.96 -8.20 8.60
C GLU A 21 -8.05 -6.75 9.15
N MET A 22 -7.21 -6.38 10.12
CA MET A 22 -7.16 -5.01 10.65
C MET A 22 -6.51 -4.00 9.70
N LEU A 23 -5.62 -4.44 8.82
CA LEU A 23 -4.99 -3.60 7.77
C LEU A 23 -5.88 -3.41 6.53
N GLY A 24 -7.02 -4.12 6.43
CA GLY A 24 -7.81 -4.26 5.20
C GLY A 24 -8.92 -3.23 4.94
N HIS A 25 -9.06 -2.16 5.74
CA HIS A 25 -10.26 -1.29 5.68
C HIS A 25 -10.06 0.07 5.00
N GLY A 26 -8.92 0.34 4.34
CA GLY A 26 -8.67 1.64 3.70
C GLY A 26 -7.73 1.60 2.49
N PRO A 27 -7.52 2.74 1.80
CA PRO A 27 -6.63 2.82 0.65
C PRO A 27 -5.20 2.40 1.02
N HIS A 28 -4.60 1.53 0.20
CA HIS A 28 -3.27 0.98 0.45
C HIS A 28 -2.46 0.86 -0.87
N PRO A 29 -1.12 0.76 -0.81
CA PRO A 29 -0.32 0.49 -2.00
C PRO A 29 -0.68 -0.89 -2.58
N VAL A 30 -0.80 -0.96 -3.90
CA VAL A 30 -1.02 -2.21 -4.65
C VAL A 30 0.16 -2.39 -5.59
N ARG A 31 0.83 -3.54 -5.49
CA ARG A 31 1.95 -3.86 -6.37
C ARG A 31 1.39 -4.41 -7.69
N ILE A 32 1.63 -3.67 -8.76
CA ILE A 32 1.15 -4.02 -10.11
C ILE A 32 2.24 -4.65 -10.98
N VAL A 33 3.52 -4.41 -10.69
CA VAL A 33 4.65 -5.01 -11.43
C VAL A 33 5.54 -5.76 -10.45
N GLU A 34 5.83 -7.01 -10.77
CA GLU A 34 6.78 -7.87 -10.07
C GLU A 34 8.06 -8.01 -10.89
N VAL A 35 9.19 -8.07 -10.20
CA VAL A 35 10.50 -8.34 -10.82
C VAL A 35 10.80 -9.81 -10.59
N VAL A 36 10.98 -10.57 -11.65
CA VAL A 36 11.31 -11.99 -11.58
C VAL A 36 12.82 -12.13 -11.74
N GLU A 37 13.49 -12.45 -10.62
CA GLU A 37 14.95 -12.56 -10.59
C GLU A 37 15.45 -13.86 -11.24
N ASP A 38 14.65 -14.92 -11.18
CA ASP A 38 15.05 -16.28 -11.59
C ASP A 38 15.02 -16.52 -13.11
N VAL A 39 14.34 -15.66 -13.87
CA VAL A 39 14.21 -15.76 -15.33
C VAL A 39 14.54 -14.42 -15.96
N ASP A 40 15.77 -14.28 -16.47
CA ASP A 40 16.23 -13.22 -17.39
C ASP A 40 15.77 -11.79 -17.09
N HIS A 41 15.85 -11.34 -15.81
CA HIS A 41 15.45 -9.98 -15.41
C HIS A 41 14.08 -9.57 -15.98
N SER A 42 13.15 -10.52 -15.99
CA SER A 42 11.82 -10.31 -16.55
C SER A 42 10.91 -9.58 -15.55
N PHE A 43 9.84 -9.00 -16.10
CA PHE A 43 8.82 -8.30 -15.33
C PHE A 43 7.49 -8.98 -15.56
N GLU A 44 6.76 -9.24 -14.48
CA GLU A 44 5.40 -9.76 -14.52
C GLU A 44 4.41 -8.68 -14.10
N LEU A 45 3.31 -8.59 -14.84
CA LEU A 45 2.23 -7.65 -14.56
C LEU A 45 1.12 -8.37 -13.80
N ASN A 46 0.74 -7.85 -12.64
CA ASN A 46 -0.45 -8.29 -11.92
C ASN A 46 -1.70 -7.67 -12.57
N VAL A 47 -2.15 -8.29 -13.66
CA VAL A 47 -3.30 -7.84 -14.46
C VAL A 47 -4.56 -7.75 -13.60
N ALA A 48 -4.83 -8.77 -12.77
CA ALA A 48 -6.02 -8.83 -11.94
C ALA A 48 -6.11 -7.67 -10.93
N ALA A 49 -4.98 -7.31 -10.31
CA ALA A 49 -4.92 -6.17 -9.39
C ALA A 49 -5.04 -4.82 -10.11
N LEU A 50 -4.52 -4.70 -11.33
CA LEU A 50 -4.65 -3.47 -12.12
C LEU A 50 -6.09 -3.28 -12.63
N GLU A 51 -6.72 -4.34 -13.10
CA GLU A 51 -8.11 -4.34 -13.55
C GLU A 51 -9.08 -3.96 -12.43
N SER A 52 -8.89 -4.50 -11.22
CA SER A 52 -9.77 -4.18 -10.08
C SER A 52 -9.75 -2.69 -9.68
N ILE A 53 -8.67 -1.98 -9.99
CA ILE A 53 -8.53 -0.54 -9.70
C ILE A 53 -9.03 0.31 -10.87
N LEU A 54 -8.57 0.02 -12.10
CA LEU A 54 -8.84 0.89 -13.26
C LEU A 54 -10.17 0.61 -13.95
N LEU A 55 -10.73 -0.59 -13.80
CA LEU A 55 -12.04 -0.95 -14.36
C LEU A 55 -13.18 -0.85 -13.34
N ASP A 56 -12.93 -0.34 -12.13
CA ASP A 56 -14.02 -0.01 -11.20
C ASP A 56 -14.98 0.99 -11.90
N PRO A 57 -16.29 0.69 -12.00
CA PRO A 57 -17.28 1.57 -12.63
C PRO A 57 -17.29 3.01 -12.12
N LYS A 58 -16.81 3.27 -10.90
CA LYS A 58 -16.69 4.62 -10.32
C LYS A 58 -15.63 5.48 -11.02
N VAL A 59 -14.68 4.86 -11.73
CA VAL A 59 -13.53 5.55 -12.34
C VAL A 59 -13.21 5.14 -13.78
N ALA A 60 -13.71 4.01 -14.27
CA ALA A 60 -13.36 3.44 -15.58
C ALA A 60 -13.51 4.40 -16.76
N ASP A 61 -14.55 5.23 -16.77
CA ASP A 61 -14.84 6.17 -17.87
C ASP A 61 -14.21 7.55 -17.69
N LYS A 62 -13.39 7.74 -16.65
CA LYS A 62 -12.76 9.04 -16.35
C LYS A 62 -11.43 9.17 -17.07
N LYS A 63 -11.06 10.41 -17.43
CA LYS A 63 -9.70 10.71 -17.94
C LYS A 63 -8.68 10.41 -16.86
N VAL A 64 -7.61 9.71 -17.22
CA VAL A 64 -6.55 9.30 -16.30
C VAL A 64 -5.32 10.19 -16.46
N ALA A 65 -4.71 10.57 -15.34
CA ALA A 65 -3.37 11.17 -15.29
C ALA A 65 -2.44 10.21 -14.54
N VAL A 66 -1.32 9.85 -15.15
CA VAL A 66 -0.31 8.95 -14.56
C VAL A 66 0.82 9.80 -13.97
N ILE A 67 1.06 9.66 -12.67
CA ILE A 67 2.14 10.35 -11.95
C ILE A 67 3.17 9.30 -11.53
N GLY A 68 4.39 9.42 -12.05
CA GLY A 68 5.50 8.53 -11.73
C GLY A 68 6.69 9.27 -11.13
N VAL A 69 7.36 8.67 -10.14
CA VAL A 69 8.61 9.19 -9.56
C VAL A 69 9.69 8.11 -9.73
N ALA A 70 10.71 8.42 -10.54
CA ALA A 70 11.85 7.53 -10.80
C ALA A 70 13.17 8.18 -10.34
N GLY A 71 14.20 7.36 -10.11
CA GLY A 71 15.52 7.84 -9.68
C GLY A 71 16.24 6.85 -8.75
N ALA A 72 17.43 7.21 -8.29
CA ALA A 72 18.31 6.34 -7.52
C ALA A 72 17.68 5.79 -6.22
N TYR A 73 18.12 4.59 -5.80
CA TYR A 73 17.65 3.94 -4.59
C TYR A 73 17.95 4.80 -3.35
N ARG A 74 17.00 4.86 -2.41
CA ARG A 74 17.04 5.66 -1.16
C ARG A 74 17.07 7.19 -1.30
N MET A 75 16.73 7.76 -2.46
CA MET A 75 16.56 9.21 -2.63
C MET A 75 15.16 9.75 -2.26
N GLY A 76 14.46 9.12 -1.31
CA GLY A 76 13.18 9.65 -0.81
C GLY A 76 11.99 9.62 -1.78
N LYS A 77 12.01 8.77 -2.81
CA LYS A 77 10.90 8.68 -3.79
C LYS A 77 9.55 8.36 -3.14
N SER A 78 9.48 7.33 -2.29
CA SER A 78 8.26 6.97 -1.57
C SER A 78 7.83 8.06 -0.58
N PHE A 79 8.79 8.80 -0.01
CA PHE A 79 8.52 9.93 0.86
C PHE A 79 7.83 11.08 0.11
N LEU A 80 8.28 11.39 -1.11
CA LEU A 80 7.60 12.36 -1.97
C LEU A 80 6.18 11.90 -2.35
N LEU A 81 6.01 10.63 -2.75
CA LEU A 81 4.68 10.09 -3.07
C LEU A 81 3.71 10.18 -1.89
N ASN A 82 4.19 9.95 -0.66
CA ASN A 82 3.37 10.14 0.54
C ASN A 82 2.87 11.59 0.72
N PHE A 83 3.64 12.60 0.30
CA PHE A 83 3.15 13.98 0.31
C PHE A 83 2.04 14.21 -0.72
N PHE A 84 2.14 13.60 -1.91
CA PHE A 84 1.06 13.67 -2.90
C PHE A 84 -0.22 13.03 -2.39
N LEU A 85 -0.13 11.86 -1.74
CA LEU A 85 -1.29 11.21 -1.12
C LEU A 85 -1.96 12.12 -0.09
N ARG A 86 -1.20 12.75 0.82
CA ARG A 86 -1.73 13.69 1.81
C ARG A 86 -2.45 14.89 1.15
N TYR A 87 -1.87 15.45 0.10
CA TYR A 87 -2.48 16.57 -0.63
C TYR A 87 -3.77 16.17 -1.35
N LEU A 88 -3.77 15.00 -2.01
CA LEU A 88 -4.94 14.50 -2.74
C LEU A 88 -6.09 14.13 -1.79
N GLN A 89 -5.77 13.54 -0.63
CA GLN A 89 -6.73 13.27 0.44
C GLN A 89 -7.35 14.58 0.98
N TRP A 90 -6.51 15.55 1.35
CA TRP A 90 -6.99 16.86 1.81
C TRP A 90 -7.93 17.54 0.81
N ARG A 91 -7.59 17.49 -0.50
CA ARG A 91 -8.46 18.04 -1.55
C ARG A 91 -9.78 17.28 -1.68
N ALA A 92 -9.76 15.94 -1.55
CA ALA A 92 -10.97 15.13 -1.62
C ALA A 92 -11.92 15.44 -0.44
N ASP A 93 -11.36 15.54 0.77
CA ASP A 93 -12.13 15.82 1.98
C ASP A 93 -12.75 17.24 1.98
N GLY A 94 -12.01 18.22 1.45
CA GLY A 94 -12.47 19.62 1.35
C GLY A 94 -13.44 19.93 0.20
N SER A 95 -13.88 18.92 -0.56
CA SER A 95 -14.82 19.09 -1.69
C SER A 95 -16.28 18.73 -1.35
N GLY A 96 -16.56 18.47 -0.07
CA GLY A 96 -17.89 18.18 0.47
C GLY A 96 -18.65 19.39 1.04
N GLU A 97 -18.20 20.62 0.76
CA GLU A 97 -18.85 21.88 1.19
C GLU A 97 -19.32 22.71 -0.01
#